data_AF-A0A6M0J074-F1
#
_entry.id   AF-A0A6M0J074-F1
#
_cell.length_a   1.000
_cell.length_b   1.000
_cell.length_c   1.000
_cell.angle_alpha   90.00
_cell.angle_beta   90.00
_cell.angle_gamma   90.00
#
_symmetry.space_group_name_H-M   'P 1'
#
loop_
_entity.id
_entity.type
_entity.pdbx_description
1 polymer ?
#
loop_
_entity_poly.entity_id
_entity_poly.type
_entity_poly.pdbx_seq_one_letter_code
_entity_poly.pdbx_strand_id
1 'polypeptide(L)'
;MTFKSTKFKSKILIVLSLIFIFFISVILANNHALVVYVPEKLNTNLFLIHTFYNETRHNMVSADFGEQFQLKISEIASINSGKFELTLLDVTEDSRCPSDLNCFWAGQIQIIVKVLVDKEDLGKSNLIYNASRRDLAIKKIDNYLIEFIKAEPYPKSNQKIELSDYVFTLVVSLLKDN
;
A
#
# COMPACT_ATOMS: atom_id res chain seq x y z
N MET A 1 27.53 2.25 63.51
CA MET A 1 26.59 2.97 62.61
C MET A 1 27.34 3.27 61.33
N THR A 2 27.17 2.46 60.30
CA THR A 2 27.83 2.62 58.99
C THR A 2 26.87 2.13 57.91
N PHE A 3 26.13 3.05 57.30
CA PHE A 3 25.18 2.76 56.23
C PHE A 3 25.93 2.62 54.90
N LYS A 4 25.75 1.47 54.25
CA LYS A 4 26.45 0.98 53.06
C LYS A 4 25.94 1.70 51.80
N SER A 5 26.60 2.79 51.40
CA SER A 5 26.25 3.64 50.24
C SER A 5 27.15 3.40 49.00
N THR A 6 27.25 2.15 48.54
CA THR A 6 28.07 1.79 47.36
C THR A 6 27.29 1.13 46.22
N LYS A 7 26.00 0.84 46.40
CA LYS A 7 25.16 0.18 45.36
C LYS A 7 24.42 1.16 44.43
N PHE A 8 24.42 2.46 44.74
CA PHE A 8 23.63 3.47 44.03
C PHE A 8 24.38 4.14 42.87
N LYS A 9 25.69 4.40 43.04
CA LYS A 9 26.53 5.03 41.99
C LYS A 9 26.72 4.15 40.73
N SER A 10 26.76 2.83 40.89
CA SER A 10 26.93 1.90 39.76
C SER A 10 25.69 1.81 38.86
N LYS A 11 24.48 1.87 39.45
CA LYS A 11 23.23 1.84 38.68
C LYS A 11 23.04 3.09 37.83
N ILE A 12 23.43 4.26 38.33
CA ILE A 12 23.33 5.53 37.60
C ILE A 12 24.28 5.57 36.40
N LEU A 13 25.51 5.05 36.54
CA LEU A 13 26.49 5.02 35.45
C LEU A 13 26.05 4.09 34.30
N ILE A 14 25.39 2.97 34.63
CA ILE A 14 24.82 2.04 33.65
C ILE A 14 23.62 2.68 32.93
N VAL A 15 22.74 3.37 33.65
CA VAL A 15 21.58 4.06 33.07
C VAL A 15 22.02 5.17 32.11
N LEU A 16 23.05 5.94 32.47
CA LEU A 16 23.62 6.97 31.60
C LEU A 16 24.28 6.39 30.34
N SER A 17 24.96 5.25 30.44
CA SER A 17 25.55 4.55 29.28
C SER A 17 24.48 4.00 28.34
N LEU A 18 23.39 3.44 28.88
CA LEU A 18 22.27 2.92 28.09
C LEU A 18 21.48 4.05 27.38
N ILE A 19 21.28 5.19 28.05
CA ILE A 19 20.66 6.37 27.44
C ILE A 19 21.55 6.90 26.30
N PHE A 20 22.87 6.94 26.47
CA PHE A 20 23.80 7.40 25.43
C PHE A 20 23.80 6.47 24.21
N ILE A 21 23.74 5.15 24.41
CA ILE A 21 23.59 4.16 23.33
C ILE A 21 22.24 4.32 22.62
N PHE A 22 21.17 4.59 23.37
CA PHE A 22 19.84 4.85 22.82
C PHE A 22 19.84 6.10 21.91
N PHE A 23 20.49 7.19 22.35
CA PHE A 23 20.63 8.40 21.55
C PHE A 23 21.52 8.20 20.31
N ILE A 24 22.61 7.44 20.39
CA ILE A 24 23.46 7.13 19.22
C ILE A 24 22.69 6.31 18.17
N SER A 25 21.81 5.40 18.61
CA SER A 25 20.98 4.57 17.72
C SER A 25 19.95 5.40 16.94
N VAL A 26 19.41 6.46 17.55
CA VAL A 26 18.44 7.37 16.91
C VAL A 26 19.13 8.28 15.88
N ILE A 27 20.39 8.66 16.08
CA ILE A 27 21.09 9.62 15.20
C ILE A 27 21.53 9.01 13.85
N LEU A 28 21.71 7.70 13.74
CA LEU A 28 22.03 7.04 12.46
C LEU A 28 20.81 6.90 11.52
N ALA A 29 19.62 7.35 11.93
CA ALA A 29 18.38 7.28 11.17
C ALA A 29 18.21 8.36 10.08
N ASN A 30 19.30 8.83 9.46
CA ASN A 30 19.26 9.76 8.31
C ASN A 30 19.67 9.10 6.99
N ASN A 31 19.27 7.84 6.79
CA ASN A 31 19.13 7.21 5.47
C ASN A 31 18.25 5.96 5.60
N HIS A 32 16.92 6.15 5.58
CA HIS A 32 15.87 5.17 5.26
C HIS A 32 16.07 3.68 5.64
N ALA A 33 16.61 3.38 6.82
CA ALA A 33 16.56 2.04 7.39
C ALA A 33 16.65 2.11 8.92
N LEU A 34 15.53 1.81 9.59
CA LEU A 34 15.46 1.71 11.04
C LEU A 34 15.91 0.30 11.45
N VAL A 35 17.19 0.15 11.80
CA VAL A 35 17.74 -1.12 12.32
C VAL A 35 17.54 -1.17 13.83
N VAL A 36 16.58 -1.97 14.30
CA VAL A 36 16.36 -2.22 15.73
C VAL A 36 17.27 -3.36 16.19
N TYR A 37 18.22 -3.08 17.08
CA TYR A 37 19.07 -4.12 17.70
C TYR A 37 18.38 -4.65 18.96
N VAL A 38 17.99 -5.93 18.97
CA VAL A 38 17.37 -6.60 20.14
C VAL A 38 18.42 -7.44 20.86
N PRO A 39 18.78 -7.16 22.13
CA PRO A 39 19.76 -7.96 22.85
C PRO A 39 19.16 -9.32 23.28
N GLU A 40 19.90 -10.39 23.01
CA GLU A 40 19.48 -11.80 23.14
C GLU A 40 19.28 -12.31 24.59
N LYS A 41 19.26 -11.43 25.58
CA LYS A 41 19.04 -11.81 26.98
C LYS A 41 18.24 -10.74 27.71
N LEU A 42 16.92 -10.84 27.67
CA LEU A 42 16.08 -10.51 28.83
C LEU A 42 14.77 -11.33 28.77
N ASN A 43 14.74 -12.38 29.57
CA ASN A 43 13.58 -13.22 29.83
C ASN A 43 12.52 -12.43 30.64
N THR A 44 11.24 -12.77 30.42
CA THR A 44 10.01 -12.33 31.12
C THR A 44 9.32 -11.03 30.69
N ASN A 45 9.29 -10.68 29.40
CA ASN A 45 8.21 -9.90 28.75
C ASN A 45 8.23 -10.07 27.21
N LEU A 46 8.47 -11.29 26.74
CA LEU A 46 8.60 -11.61 25.30
C LEU A 46 7.27 -11.52 24.52
N PHE A 47 6.13 -11.39 25.21
CA PHE A 47 4.80 -11.39 24.59
C PHE A 47 4.35 -10.02 24.05
N LEU A 48 4.96 -8.92 24.49
CA LEU A 48 4.52 -7.57 24.13
C LEU A 48 5.25 -6.95 22.93
N ILE A 49 6.35 -7.56 22.47
CA ILE A 49 7.12 -7.04 21.32
C ILE A 49 6.69 -7.69 20.00
N HIS A 50 6.02 -8.86 20.04
CA HIS A 50 5.45 -9.47 18.84
C HIS A 50 4.24 -8.69 18.28
N THR A 51 3.59 -7.85 19.09
CA THR A 51 2.38 -7.12 18.71
C THR A 51 2.64 -5.73 18.09
N PHE A 52 3.89 -5.26 18.03
CA PHE A 52 4.22 -3.95 17.44
C PHE A 52 5.02 -4.01 16.12
N TYR A 53 5.45 -5.19 15.66
CA TYR A 53 6.10 -5.34 14.35
C TYR A 53 5.11 -5.62 13.20
N ASN A 54 3.82 -5.75 13.51
CA ASN A 54 2.79 -6.22 12.58
C ASN A 54 2.02 -5.11 11.84
N GLU A 55 2.52 -3.88 11.81
CA GLU A 55 1.75 -2.72 11.33
C GLU A 55 2.32 -2.02 10.08
N THR A 56 3.24 -2.66 9.35
CA THR A 56 3.73 -2.16 8.04
C THR A 56 4.07 -3.29 7.06
N ARG A 57 3.19 -4.29 6.92
CA ARG A 57 3.08 -4.98 5.62
C ARG A 57 2.41 -3.98 4.69
N HIS A 58 3.22 -3.18 4.00
CA HIS A 58 2.76 -2.46 2.81
C HIS A 58 1.96 -3.47 1.97
N ASN A 59 0.66 -3.23 1.82
CA ASN A 59 -0.28 -4.13 1.15
C ASN A 59 0.10 -4.24 -0.32
N MET A 60 1.04 -5.15 -0.60
CA MET A 60 1.56 -5.42 -1.92
C MET A 60 0.91 -6.69 -2.46
N VAL A 61 0.25 -6.56 -3.59
CA VAL A 61 -0.37 -7.65 -4.34
C VAL A 61 0.59 -8.08 -5.44
N SER A 62 0.86 -9.37 -5.58
CA SER A 62 1.73 -9.89 -6.65
C SER A 62 0.89 -10.54 -7.74
N ALA A 63 1.24 -10.31 -9.00
CA ALA A 63 0.61 -10.91 -10.17
C ALA A 63 1.61 -11.05 -11.33
N ASP A 64 1.30 -11.87 -12.32
CA ASP A 64 2.03 -11.89 -13.59
C ASP A 64 1.29 -11.13 -14.71
N PHE A 65 1.99 -10.86 -15.81
CA PHE A 65 1.36 -10.20 -16.96
C PHE A 65 0.21 -11.05 -17.53
N GLY A 66 -0.92 -10.40 -17.79
CA GLY A 66 -2.14 -11.03 -18.28
C GLY A 66 -3.03 -11.62 -17.18
N GLU A 67 -2.58 -11.65 -15.93
CA GLU A 67 -3.39 -12.10 -14.81
C GLU A 67 -4.24 -10.97 -14.22
N GLN A 68 -5.44 -11.33 -13.75
CA GLN A 68 -6.28 -10.42 -13.00
C GLN A 68 -5.77 -10.30 -11.57
N PHE A 69 -5.70 -9.07 -11.07
CA PHE A 69 -5.44 -8.79 -9.68
C PHE A 69 -6.41 -7.74 -9.14
N GLN A 70 -6.55 -7.71 -7.83
CA GLN A 70 -7.44 -6.78 -7.14
C GLN A 70 -6.63 -5.77 -6.33
N LEU A 71 -7.05 -4.52 -6.33
CA LEU A 71 -6.48 -3.46 -5.50
C LEU A 71 -7.55 -2.68 -4.76
N LYS A 72 -7.24 -2.37 -3.50
CA LYS A 72 -7.89 -1.33 -2.71
C LYS A 72 -7.07 -0.04 -2.73
N ILE A 73 -7.66 1.02 -2.21
CA ILE A 73 -7.02 2.33 -2.13
C ILE A 73 -5.72 2.24 -1.32
N SER A 74 -4.67 2.89 -1.83
CA SER A 74 -3.30 2.87 -1.31
C SER A 74 -2.56 1.53 -1.40
N GLU A 75 -3.17 0.48 -1.97
CA GLU A 75 -2.47 -0.77 -2.25
C GLU A 75 -1.61 -0.67 -3.51
N ILE A 76 -0.58 -1.52 -3.57
CA ILE A 76 0.38 -1.58 -4.67
C ILE A 76 0.29 -2.96 -5.30
N ALA A 77 0.10 -3.05 -6.60
CA ALA A 77 0.34 -4.28 -7.35
C ALA A 77 1.77 -4.27 -7.88
N SER A 78 2.51 -5.35 -7.64
CA SER A 78 3.83 -5.63 -8.19
C SER A 78 3.70 -6.75 -9.21
N ILE A 79 3.80 -6.39 -10.48
CA ILE A 79 3.58 -7.28 -11.62
C ILE A 79 4.93 -7.77 -12.14
N ASN A 80 5.01 -9.08 -12.36
CA ASN A 80 6.19 -9.78 -12.87
C ASN A 80 7.46 -9.42 -12.07
N SER A 81 7.41 -9.70 -10.76
CA SER A 81 8.52 -9.45 -9.82
C SER A 81 9.01 -7.99 -9.75
N GLY A 82 8.08 -7.02 -9.83
CA GLY A 82 8.38 -5.59 -9.69
C GLY A 82 8.85 -4.90 -10.97
N LYS A 83 8.75 -5.58 -12.12
CA LYS A 83 8.98 -4.94 -13.42
C LYS A 83 7.97 -3.83 -13.71
N PHE A 84 6.73 -4.03 -13.29
CA PHE A 84 5.68 -3.03 -13.39
C PHE A 84 4.98 -2.92 -12.03
N GLU A 85 4.91 -1.72 -11.47
CA GLU A 85 4.20 -1.45 -10.22
C GLU A 85 3.07 -0.45 -10.44
N LEU A 86 1.92 -0.74 -9.86
CA LEU A 86 0.73 0.09 -9.94
C LEU A 86 0.20 0.37 -8.55
N THR A 87 0.18 1.63 -8.15
CA THR A 87 -0.45 2.07 -6.89
C THR A 87 -1.81 2.67 -7.18
N LEU A 88 -2.85 2.20 -6.52
CA LEU A 88 -4.16 2.84 -6.58
C LEU A 88 -4.21 4.03 -5.62
N LEU A 89 -4.45 5.23 -6.15
CA LEU A 89 -4.40 6.45 -5.36
C LEU A 89 -5.78 6.93 -4.92
N ASP A 90 -6.75 6.98 -5.82
CA ASP A 90 -8.04 7.62 -5.54
C ASP A 90 -9.14 7.19 -6.52
N VAL A 91 -10.39 7.45 -6.14
CA VAL A 91 -11.59 7.38 -6.99
C VAL A 91 -12.08 8.80 -7.24
N THR A 92 -11.86 9.31 -8.46
CA THR A 92 -12.21 10.70 -8.80
C THR A 92 -13.66 10.87 -9.21
N GLU A 93 -14.30 9.81 -9.68
CA GLU A 93 -15.69 9.81 -10.13
C GLU A 93 -16.27 8.41 -9.97
N ASP A 94 -17.48 8.31 -9.41
CA ASP A 94 -18.33 7.13 -9.56
C ASP A 94 -19.76 7.57 -9.85
N SER A 95 -20.12 7.54 -11.12
CA SER A 95 -21.44 7.87 -11.67
C SER A 95 -22.19 6.65 -12.19
N ARG A 96 -21.70 5.44 -11.90
CA ARG A 96 -22.32 4.17 -12.34
C ARG A 96 -23.80 4.15 -11.93
N CYS A 97 -24.66 3.79 -12.87
CA CYS A 97 -26.10 3.69 -12.60
C CYS A 97 -26.34 2.70 -11.44
N PRO A 98 -27.01 3.11 -10.34
CA PRO A 98 -27.33 2.20 -9.26
C PRO A 98 -28.14 0.99 -9.73
N SER A 99 -27.85 -0.18 -9.16
CA SER A 99 -28.48 -1.46 -9.55
C SER A 99 -29.99 -1.53 -9.31
N ASP A 100 -30.53 -0.62 -8.51
CA ASP A 100 -31.93 -0.49 -8.12
C ASP A 100 -32.68 0.62 -8.88
N LEU A 101 -32.04 1.24 -9.89
CA LEU A 101 -32.63 2.29 -10.73
C LEU A 101 -32.53 1.93 -12.23
N ASN A 102 -33.37 2.57 -13.04
CA ASN A 102 -33.29 2.51 -14.49
C ASN A 102 -32.77 3.85 -15.03
N CYS A 103 -31.49 3.90 -15.40
CA CYS A 103 -30.89 5.11 -15.95
C CYS A 103 -30.95 5.14 -17.48
N PHE A 104 -31.11 6.33 -18.05
CA PHE A 104 -30.94 6.54 -19.50
C PHE A 104 -29.48 6.41 -19.95
N TRP A 105 -28.53 6.68 -19.06
CA TRP A 105 -27.08 6.57 -19.29
C TRP A 105 -26.47 5.66 -18.24
N ALA A 106 -25.57 4.76 -18.64
CA ALA A 106 -24.96 3.76 -17.74
C ALA A 106 -23.98 4.37 -16.70
N GLY A 107 -23.48 5.58 -16.95
CA GLY A 107 -22.45 6.23 -16.14
C GLY A 107 -21.08 5.57 -16.27
N GLN A 108 -20.15 5.97 -15.41
CA GLN A 108 -18.78 5.47 -15.40
C GLN A 108 -18.15 5.53 -14.01
N ILE A 109 -17.00 4.90 -13.86
CA ILE A 109 -16.13 5.08 -12.70
C ILE A 109 -14.73 5.43 -13.18
N GLN A 110 -14.09 6.39 -12.54
CA GLN A 110 -12.73 6.84 -12.85
C GLN A 110 -11.85 6.79 -11.61
N ILE A 111 -10.68 6.16 -11.76
CA ILE A 111 -9.67 6.03 -10.72
C ILE A 111 -8.35 6.67 -11.16
N ILE A 112 -7.57 7.13 -10.18
CA ILE A 112 -6.18 7.56 -10.38
C ILE A 112 -5.25 6.46 -9.92
N VAL A 113 -4.29 6.11 -10.78
CA VAL A 113 -3.20 5.19 -10.46
C VAL A 113 -1.85 5.90 -10.62
N LYS A 114 -0.86 5.49 -9.83
CA LYS A 114 0.55 5.79 -10.06
C LYS A 114 1.21 4.57 -10.69
N VAL A 115 2.06 4.78 -11.69
CA VAL A 115 2.73 3.69 -12.40
C VAL A 115 4.24 3.84 -12.32
N LEU A 116 4.92 2.77 -11.93
CA LEU A 116 6.37 2.63 -12.05
C LEU A 116 6.69 1.46 -13.00
N VAL A 117 7.70 1.63 -13.86
CA VAL A 117 8.22 0.59 -14.75
C VAL A 117 9.72 0.50 -14.54
N ASP A 118 10.22 -0.69 -14.22
CA ASP A 118 11.65 -0.90 -13.93
C ASP A 118 12.21 0.13 -12.92
N LYS A 119 11.37 0.49 -11.93
CA LYS A 119 11.60 1.51 -10.88
C LYS A 119 11.64 2.97 -11.36
N GLU A 120 11.39 3.23 -12.64
CA GLU A 120 11.16 4.58 -13.17
C GLU A 120 9.71 5.02 -12.94
N ASP A 121 9.52 6.23 -12.41
CA ASP A 121 8.18 6.80 -12.15
C ASP A 121 7.60 7.41 -13.42
N LEU A 122 6.56 6.77 -13.97
CA LEU A 122 5.84 7.27 -15.15
C LEU A 122 4.70 8.24 -14.79
N GLY A 123 4.55 8.55 -13.50
CA GLY A 123 3.58 9.51 -12.99
C GLY A 123 2.19 8.93 -12.75
N LYS A 124 1.20 9.84 -12.74
CA LYS A 124 -0.21 9.51 -12.47
C LYS A 124 -0.98 9.35 -13.78
N SER A 125 -1.88 8.37 -13.82
CA SER A 125 -2.77 8.11 -14.94
C SER A 125 -4.20 7.85 -14.47
N ASN A 126 -5.16 8.26 -15.29
CA ASN A 126 -6.57 7.94 -15.06
C ASN A 126 -6.94 6.66 -15.80
N LEU A 127 -7.67 5.77 -15.12
CA LEU A 127 -8.33 4.61 -15.72
C LEU A 127 -9.84 4.81 -15.60
N ILE A 128 -10.58 4.54 -16.68
CA ILE A 128 -12.02 4.75 -16.75
C ILE A 128 -12.69 3.44 -17.08
N TYR A 129 -13.69 3.04 -16.28
CA TYR A 129 -14.56 1.93 -16.63
C TYR A 129 -15.95 2.44 -16.97
N ASN A 130 -16.42 2.10 -18.17
CA ASN A 130 -17.76 2.41 -18.65
C ASN A 130 -18.35 1.17 -19.34
N ALA A 131 -19.49 0.68 -18.84
CA ALA A 131 -20.12 -0.54 -19.34
C ALA A 131 -20.51 -0.47 -20.83
N SER A 132 -20.81 0.74 -21.34
CA SER A 132 -21.19 0.97 -22.74
C SER A 132 -19.99 1.29 -23.65
N ARG A 133 -18.83 1.62 -23.08
CA ARG A 133 -17.63 2.08 -23.79
C ARG A 133 -16.38 1.34 -23.30
N ARG A 134 -16.29 0.06 -23.67
CA ARG A 134 -15.19 -0.83 -23.24
C ARG A 134 -13.82 -0.41 -23.75
N ASP A 135 -13.75 0.36 -24.82
CA ASP A 135 -12.50 0.94 -25.33
C ASP A 135 -11.84 1.87 -24.32
N LEU A 136 -12.62 2.54 -23.46
CA LEU A 136 -12.11 3.43 -22.43
C LEU A 136 -11.47 2.69 -21.25
N ALA A 137 -11.80 1.40 -21.08
CA ALA A 137 -11.27 0.55 -20.02
C ALA A 137 -9.81 0.16 -20.24
N ILE A 138 -9.27 0.37 -21.44
CA ILE A 138 -7.89 0.02 -21.78
C ILE A 138 -7.06 1.29 -21.87
N LYS A 139 -6.02 1.38 -21.05
CA LYS A 139 -5.03 2.46 -21.07
C LYS A 139 -3.68 1.92 -21.51
N LYS A 140 -3.14 2.49 -22.59
CA LYS A 140 -1.74 2.30 -22.99
C LYS A 140 -0.82 3.21 -22.17
N ILE A 141 0.20 2.63 -21.56
CA ILE A 141 1.30 3.34 -20.89
C ILE A 141 2.60 2.67 -21.30
N ASP A 142 3.46 3.42 -21.99
CA ASP A 142 4.69 2.90 -22.58
C ASP A 142 4.44 1.62 -23.42
N ASN A 143 5.10 0.50 -23.09
CA ASN A 143 4.97 -0.81 -23.74
C ASN A 143 3.94 -1.74 -23.05
N TYR A 144 3.04 -1.18 -22.24
CA TYR A 144 2.04 -1.92 -21.47
C TYR A 144 0.62 -1.46 -21.77
N LEU A 145 -0.32 -2.38 -21.55
CA LEU A 145 -1.75 -2.14 -21.49
C LEU A 145 -2.22 -2.41 -20.08
N ILE A 146 -2.97 -1.46 -19.51
CA ILE A 146 -3.72 -1.66 -18.28
C ILE A 146 -5.19 -1.73 -18.66
N GLU A 147 -5.85 -2.84 -18.31
CA GLU A 147 -7.29 -3.01 -18.50
C GLU A 147 -8.02 -2.93 -17.16
N PHE A 148 -9.01 -2.04 -17.09
CA PHE A 148 -9.90 -1.91 -15.95
C PHE A 148 -11.10 -2.83 -16.12
N ILE A 149 -11.13 -3.94 -15.40
CA ILE A 149 -12.13 -5.00 -15.58
C ILE A 149 -13.42 -4.71 -14.82
N LYS A 150 -13.30 -4.33 -13.55
CA LYS A 150 -14.45 -4.24 -12.63
C LYS A 150 -14.14 -3.39 -11.41
N ALA A 151 -15.16 -2.69 -10.91
CA ALA A 151 -15.12 -2.03 -9.61
C ALA A 151 -16.24 -2.56 -8.70
N GLU A 152 -15.91 -2.82 -7.44
CA GLU A 152 -16.83 -3.29 -6.41
C GLU A 152 -16.73 -2.41 -5.17
N PRO A 153 -17.82 -2.24 -4.40
CA PRO A 153 -19.17 -2.72 -4.68
C PRO A 153 -19.83 -1.97 -5.85
N TYR A 154 -20.91 -2.52 -6.39
CA TYR A 154 -21.77 -1.82 -7.36
C TYR A 154 -22.77 -0.93 -6.61
N PRO A 155 -23.04 0.31 -7.07
CA PRO A 155 -23.85 1.25 -6.31
C PRO A 155 -25.31 0.81 -6.16
N LYS A 156 -25.90 1.28 -5.06
CA LYS A 156 -27.33 1.24 -4.74
C LYS A 156 -27.77 2.64 -4.32
N SER A 157 -28.97 3.06 -4.69
CA SER A 157 -29.43 4.46 -4.54
C SER A 157 -29.42 4.97 -3.10
N ASN A 158 -29.57 4.09 -2.12
CA ASN A 158 -29.64 4.40 -0.70
C ASN A 158 -28.35 4.06 0.09
N GLN A 159 -27.28 3.68 -0.60
CA GLN A 159 -26.02 3.28 0.04
C GLN A 159 -24.87 4.12 -0.50
N LYS A 160 -24.24 4.88 0.40
CA LYS A 160 -22.97 5.52 0.12
C LYS A 160 -21.84 4.48 0.21
N ILE A 161 -20.96 4.46 -0.77
CA ILE A 161 -19.75 3.62 -0.76
C ILE A 161 -18.62 4.47 -0.16
N GLU A 162 -17.97 3.98 0.89
CA GLU A 162 -16.79 4.65 1.43
C GLU A 162 -15.54 4.29 0.62
N LEU A 163 -14.56 5.20 0.60
CA LEU A 163 -13.37 5.05 -0.24
C LEU A 163 -12.59 3.75 0.07
N SER A 164 -12.56 3.33 1.33
CA SER A 164 -11.91 2.10 1.79
C SER A 164 -12.59 0.80 1.33
N ASP A 165 -13.85 0.88 0.92
CA ASP A 165 -14.65 -0.30 0.56
C ASP A 165 -14.45 -0.70 -0.91
N TYR A 166 -13.87 0.20 -1.71
CA TYR A 166 -13.65 -0.08 -3.11
C TYR A 166 -12.59 -1.16 -3.33
N VAL A 167 -12.90 -2.08 -4.25
CA VAL A 167 -12.01 -3.09 -4.79
C VAL A 167 -12.06 -3.03 -6.30
N PHE A 168 -10.91 -2.89 -6.94
CA PHE A 168 -10.77 -2.76 -8.37
C PHE A 168 -10.05 -3.98 -8.94
N THR A 169 -10.68 -4.65 -9.91
CA THR A 169 -10.04 -5.73 -10.67
C THR A 169 -9.39 -5.15 -11.93
N LEU A 170 -8.09 -5.36 -12.08
CA LEU A 170 -7.27 -4.85 -13.17
C LEU A 170 -6.48 -5.99 -13.81
N VAL A 171 -6.05 -5.78 -15.06
CA VAL A 171 -5.08 -6.64 -15.76
C VAL A 171 -3.99 -5.74 -16.32
N VAL A 172 -2.73 -6.19 -16.24
CA VAL A 172 -1.62 -5.54 -16.95
C VAL A 172 -1.03 -6.54 -17.93
N SER A 173 -0.89 -6.15 -19.20
CA SER A 173 -0.27 -6.99 -20.23
C SER A 173 0.75 -6.20 -21.06
N LEU A 174 1.64 -6.90 -21.75
CA LEU A 174 2.52 -6.28 -22.74
C LEU A 174 1.72 -5.85 -23.97
N LEU A 175 2.08 -4.72 -24.55
CA LEU A 175 1.67 -4.38 -25.91
C LEU A 175 2.27 -5.40 -26.86
N LYS A 176 1.41 -6.01 -27.69
CA LYS A 176 1.89 -6.80 -28.82
C LYS A 176 2.22 -5.84 -29.95
N ASP A 177 3.47 -5.85 -30.39
CA ASP A 177 3.84 -5.26 -31.67
C ASP A 177 3.19 -6.11 -32.78
N ASN A 178 2.33 -5.47 -33.59
CA ASN A 178 1.77 -6.07 -34.79
C ASN A 178 2.74 -5.92 -35.97
#